data_AF-U7QMX8-F1
#
_entry.id   AF-U7QMX8-F1
#
_cell.length_a   1.000
_cell.length_b   1.000
_cell.length_c   1.000
_cell.angle_alpha   90.00
_cell.angle_beta   90.00
_cell.angle_gamma   90.00
#
_symmetry.space_group_name_H-M   'P 1'
#
loop_
_entity.id
_entity.type
_entity.pdbx_description
1 polymer ?
#
loop_
_entity_poly.entity_id
_entity_poly.type
_entity_poly.pdbx_seq_one_letter_code
_entity_poly.pdbx_strand_id
1 'polypeptide(L)'
;MNQNLLKQAINRDKVFKKLLQTELNQGANANHLAFLDRGIENSPYRNEIDRYPTYLLQKSMTFRPYPQLGKIPEINPDSLSFLHEEITEACICLGRWEQEELQTLWMGKNPLRKAQFWSSTKIIPVLNVLSQVNSKFPCSAVENWQIQNPEDECMKASFDAIVEDIVSYEKQIESSNALSAMFKRFETREKLEKWLQNITGNYDLEFQGDYGESPWIMNPELVDCQRKEVLLKAVSETDKGENLLSAYDLTRIISMVGWHYYLDPSLQIPGVNWNSLKPIIKGLGKDTARFVDVALEMLGLENVIRFPVILSKLGHGPSSLRQTIETTYMAFVQFVDPLPKATGNSAKWRSIAMTLRGVIPIQDMENFDDESIRLDARIAAEVTEIIRRVITEELDEVV
;
A
#
# COMPACT_ATOMS: atom_id res chain seq x y z
N MET A 1 10.98 -20.06 -20.08
CA MET A 1 11.46 -19.05 -19.12
C MET A 1 12.31 -18.05 -19.88
N ASN A 2 11.92 -16.78 -19.93
CA ASN A 2 12.57 -15.81 -20.82
C ASN A 2 13.61 -14.98 -20.04
N GLN A 3 14.74 -15.60 -19.64
CA GLN A 3 15.88 -14.88 -19.02
C GLN A 3 16.36 -13.69 -19.88
N ASN A 4 15.99 -13.66 -21.16
CA ASN A 4 16.20 -12.55 -22.08
C ASN A 4 15.41 -11.30 -21.65
N LEU A 5 14.19 -11.42 -21.14
CA LEU A 5 13.38 -10.27 -20.70
C LEU A 5 14.00 -9.57 -19.48
N LEU A 6 14.41 -10.34 -18.47
CA LEU A 6 15.10 -9.80 -17.30
C LEU A 6 16.37 -9.01 -17.69
N LYS A 7 17.16 -9.54 -18.65
CA LYS A 7 18.34 -8.84 -19.19
C LYS A 7 17.99 -7.60 -20.01
N GLN A 8 16.93 -7.67 -20.82
CA GLN A 8 16.47 -6.53 -21.62
C GLN A 8 15.93 -5.38 -20.75
N ALA A 9 15.34 -5.70 -19.60
CA ALA A 9 14.78 -4.73 -18.67
C ALA A 9 15.82 -3.81 -18.01
N ILE A 10 17.11 -4.11 -18.10
CA ILE A 10 18.20 -3.21 -17.69
C ILE A 10 18.13 -1.88 -18.46
N ASN A 11 17.65 -1.91 -19.70
CA ASN A 11 17.42 -0.68 -20.46
C ASN A 11 16.10 -0.03 -20.05
N ARG A 12 16.19 0.83 -19.03
CA ARG A 12 15.05 1.54 -18.43
C ARG A 12 14.28 2.40 -19.42
N ASP A 13 14.97 3.08 -20.34
CA ASP A 13 14.32 3.90 -21.38
C ASP A 13 13.46 3.04 -22.32
N LYS A 14 13.94 1.85 -22.67
CA LYS A 14 13.19 0.90 -23.50
C LYS A 14 11.97 0.35 -22.76
N VAL A 15 12.10 0.06 -21.46
CA VAL A 15 10.98 -0.36 -20.61
C VAL A 15 9.92 0.74 -20.55
N PHE A 16 10.32 1.97 -20.21
CA PHE A 16 9.42 3.12 -20.16
C PHE A 16 8.73 3.37 -21.51
N LYS A 17 9.48 3.42 -22.63
CA LYS A 17 8.89 3.61 -23.96
C LYS A 17 7.88 2.52 -24.33
N LYS A 18 8.14 1.26 -23.95
CA LYS A 18 7.21 0.17 -24.18
C LYS A 18 5.93 0.35 -23.37
N LEU A 19 6.04 0.70 -22.08
CA LEU A 19 4.89 0.93 -21.21
C LEU A 19 4.07 2.15 -21.65
N LEU A 20 4.73 3.24 -22.05
CA LEU A 20 4.08 4.40 -22.64
C LEU A 20 3.34 4.05 -23.93
N GLN A 21 3.93 3.22 -24.81
CA GLN A 21 3.23 2.77 -26.00
C GLN A 21 2.01 1.89 -25.67
N THR A 22 2.08 1.10 -24.59
CA THR A 22 0.94 0.31 -24.12
C THR A 22 -0.22 1.20 -23.68
N GLU A 23 0.02 2.30 -22.96
CA GLU A 23 -1.00 3.30 -22.62
C GLU A 23 -1.70 3.83 -23.87
N LEU A 24 -0.91 4.32 -24.82
CA LEU A 24 -1.42 4.92 -26.05
C LEU A 24 -2.23 3.92 -26.89
N ASN A 25 -1.78 2.66 -26.95
CA ASN A 25 -2.48 1.60 -27.67
C ASN A 25 -3.82 1.22 -27.03
N GLN A 26 -4.00 1.47 -25.73
CA GLN A 26 -5.25 1.22 -25.01
C GLN A 26 -6.18 2.44 -25.00
N GLY A 27 -5.80 3.55 -25.62
CA GLY A 27 -6.60 4.78 -25.63
C GLY A 27 -6.69 5.43 -24.26
N ALA A 28 -5.64 5.27 -23.44
CA ALA A 28 -5.58 5.86 -22.11
C ALA A 28 -5.71 7.39 -22.14
N ASN A 29 -6.22 7.96 -21.06
CA ASN A 29 -6.38 9.40 -20.82
C ASN A 29 -6.45 9.66 -19.31
N ALA A 30 -6.58 10.92 -18.88
CA ALA A 30 -6.59 11.28 -17.46
C ALA A 30 -7.72 10.63 -16.62
N ASN A 31 -8.78 10.12 -17.25
CA ASN A 31 -9.88 9.44 -16.56
C ASN A 31 -9.80 7.91 -16.61
N HIS A 32 -8.93 7.36 -17.46
CA HIS A 32 -8.76 5.92 -17.60
C HIS A 32 -7.35 5.59 -18.09
N LEU A 33 -6.50 5.12 -17.17
CA LEU A 33 -5.09 4.81 -17.39
C LEU A 33 -4.86 3.30 -17.45
N ALA A 34 -3.94 2.84 -18.29
CA ALA A 34 -3.82 1.43 -18.62
C ALA A 34 -3.30 0.55 -17.47
N PHE A 35 -2.54 1.11 -16.52
CA PHE A 35 -1.98 0.34 -15.41
C PHE A 35 -2.63 0.66 -14.07
N LEU A 36 -2.94 1.93 -13.81
CA LEU A 36 -3.64 2.37 -12.61
C LEU A 36 -5.10 1.89 -12.57
N ASP A 37 -5.79 1.93 -13.72
CA ASP A 37 -7.17 1.47 -13.85
C ASP A 37 -7.27 0.06 -14.46
N ARG A 38 -6.15 -0.69 -14.46
CA ARG A 38 -6.11 -2.06 -14.98
C ARG A 38 -7.10 -2.98 -14.26
N GLY A 39 -7.37 -2.73 -12.99
CA GLY A 39 -8.35 -3.47 -12.21
C GLY A 39 -7.89 -4.88 -11.82
N ILE A 40 -8.49 -5.43 -10.77
CA ILE A 40 -8.11 -6.75 -10.26
C ILE A 40 -8.59 -7.89 -11.19
N GLU A 41 -9.66 -7.65 -11.94
CA GLU A 41 -10.22 -8.58 -12.92
C GLU A 41 -9.23 -8.97 -14.02
N ASN A 42 -8.28 -8.08 -14.34
CA ASN A 42 -7.22 -8.28 -15.33
C ASN A 42 -5.90 -8.79 -14.72
N SER A 43 -5.87 -9.06 -13.41
CA SER A 43 -4.70 -9.62 -12.74
C SER A 43 -4.63 -11.15 -12.92
N PRO A 44 -3.45 -11.72 -13.26
CA PRO A 44 -3.26 -13.16 -13.23
C PRO A 44 -3.34 -13.75 -11.81
N TYR A 45 -3.24 -12.90 -10.78
CA TYR A 45 -3.21 -13.31 -9.38
C TYR A 45 -4.54 -13.11 -8.65
N ARG A 46 -5.61 -12.69 -9.34
CA ARG A 46 -6.92 -12.42 -8.73
C ARG A 46 -7.47 -13.60 -7.91
N ASN A 47 -7.28 -14.82 -8.41
CA ASN A 47 -7.76 -16.05 -7.77
C ASN A 47 -6.89 -16.48 -6.58
N GLU A 48 -5.77 -15.80 -6.34
CA GLU A 48 -4.84 -16.08 -5.25
C GLU A 48 -5.09 -15.21 -4.01
N ILE A 49 -5.88 -14.13 -4.12
CA ILE A 49 -6.13 -13.15 -3.03
C ILE A 49 -6.65 -13.82 -1.76
N ASP A 50 -7.59 -14.76 -1.88
CA ASP A 50 -8.13 -15.47 -0.72
C ASP A 50 -7.07 -16.28 0.04
N ARG A 51 -5.97 -16.65 -0.65
CA ARG A 51 -4.84 -17.37 -0.08
C ARG A 51 -3.74 -16.45 0.41
N TYR A 52 -3.79 -15.13 0.16
CA TYR A 52 -2.76 -14.18 0.62
C TYR A 52 -2.48 -14.29 2.12
N PRO A 53 -3.49 -14.35 3.02
CA PRO A 53 -3.20 -14.62 4.42
C PRO A 53 -2.40 -15.91 4.62
N THR A 54 -2.75 -17.02 3.97
CA THR A 54 -2.01 -18.27 4.09
C THR A 54 -0.59 -18.16 3.52
N TYR A 55 -0.37 -17.44 2.42
CA TYR A 55 0.94 -17.23 1.82
C TYR A 55 1.85 -16.37 2.69
N LEU A 56 1.29 -15.37 3.38
CA LEU A 56 1.96 -14.58 4.41
C LEU A 56 2.27 -15.38 5.69
N LEU A 57 1.81 -16.64 5.82
CA LEU A 57 2.20 -17.54 6.91
C LEU A 57 3.30 -18.53 6.52
N GLN A 58 3.64 -18.66 5.23
CA GLN A 58 4.64 -19.62 4.78
C GLN A 58 6.05 -19.29 5.30
N LYS A 59 6.57 -20.16 6.17
CA LYS A 59 7.82 -20.00 6.92
C LYS A 59 9.05 -19.72 6.05
N SER A 60 9.90 -18.87 6.61
CA SER A 60 11.26 -19.25 7.02
C SER A 60 11.42 -18.88 8.52
N MET A 61 12.50 -19.31 9.20
CA MET A 61 12.63 -19.45 10.67
C MET A 61 12.87 -18.13 11.47
N THR A 62 13.42 -18.20 12.69
CA THR A 62 13.33 -17.24 13.82
C THR A 62 14.03 -15.88 13.66
N PHE A 63 13.24 -14.79 13.77
CA PHE A 63 13.50 -13.39 13.36
C PHE A 63 14.10 -12.45 14.45
N ARG A 64 14.99 -11.47 14.08
CA ARG A 64 15.24 -10.15 14.73
C ARG A 64 16.01 -9.14 13.83
N PRO A 65 16.01 -7.82 14.12
CA PRO A 65 14.90 -6.99 14.60
C PRO A 65 14.52 -5.95 13.53
N TYR A 66 13.32 -6.13 12.97
CA TYR A 66 12.57 -5.04 12.37
C TYR A 66 12.60 -3.79 13.30
N PRO A 67 12.63 -2.54 12.78
CA PRO A 67 12.85 -1.37 13.63
C PRO A 67 11.78 -1.24 14.71
N GLN A 68 12.17 -0.78 15.90
CA GLN A 68 11.25 -0.56 17.03
C GLN A 68 10.14 0.42 16.65
N LEU A 69 8.94 0.24 17.23
CA LEU A 69 7.88 1.25 17.12
C LEU A 69 8.39 2.59 17.64
N GLY A 70 7.94 3.69 17.02
CA GLY A 70 8.32 5.04 17.44
C GLY A 70 9.76 5.41 17.08
N LYS A 71 10.48 4.57 16.34
CA LYS A 71 11.85 4.84 15.88
C LYS A 71 11.95 4.74 14.36
N ILE A 72 12.41 5.81 13.74
CA ILE A 72 12.81 5.81 12.33
C ILE A 72 14.12 4.98 12.20
N PRO A 73 14.18 3.98 11.30
CA PRO A 73 15.41 3.24 11.03
C PRO A 73 16.45 4.13 10.35
N GLU A 74 17.68 3.62 10.23
CA GLU A 74 18.63 4.21 9.29
C GLU A 74 18.13 3.96 7.87
N ILE A 75 17.99 5.04 7.09
CA ILE A 75 17.54 5.00 5.69
C ILE A 75 18.63 5.68 4.87
N ASN A 76 19.20 4.97 3.90
CA ASN A 76 20.11 5.61 2.94
C ASN A 76 19.28 6.48 1.97
N PRO A 77 19.33 7.83 2.03
CA PRO A 77 18.43 8.70 1.28
C PRO A 77 18.76 8.83 -0.21
N ASP A 78 19.92 8.32 -0.64
CA ASP A 78 20.42 8.40 -2.03
C ASP A 78 20.47 7.04 -2.73
N SER A 79 20.19 5.96 -2.00
CA SER A 79 20.17 4.58 -2.52
C SER A 79 19.15 4.35 -3.64
N LEU A 80 18.10 5.19 -3.71
CA LEU A 80 17.11 5.15 -4.80
C LEU A 80 17.31 6.29 -5.82
N SER A 81 18.50 6.87 -5.89
CA SER A 81 18.87 7.90 -6.89
C SER A 81 18.78 7.41 -8.34
N PHE A 82 18.77 6.09 -8.56
CA PHE A 82 18.48 5.54 -9.88
C PHE A 82 17.07 5.89 -10.35
N LEU A 83 16.07 6.02 -9.47
CA LEU A 83 14.69 6.35 -9.86
C LEU A 83 14.62 7.67 -10.62
N HIS A 84 13.79 7.71 -11.67
CA HIS A 84 13.58 8.90 -12.50
C HIS A 84 13.24 10.14 -11.66
N GLU A 85 13.61 11.34 -12.12
CA GLU A 85 13.41 12.61 -11.41
C GLU A 85 11.93 12.91 -11.08
N GLU A 86 11.01 12.40 -11.90
CA GLU A 86 9.57 12.46 -11.67
C GLU A 86 9.12 11.72 -10.42
N ILE A 87 9.87 10.71 -9.97
CA ILE A 87 9.66 10.11 -8.65
C ILE A 87 10.36 11.00 -7.63
N THR A 88 9.60 11.89 -7.01
CA THR A 88 10.12 12.93 -6.11
C THR A 88 10.38 12.40 -4.71
N GLU A 89 9.54 11.49 -4.23
CA GLU A 89 9.69 10.81 -2.95
C GLU A 89 9.54 9.30 -3.15
N ALA A 90 10.45 8.52 -2.56
CA ALA A 90 10.35 7.07 -2.51
C ALA A 90 10.98 6.52 -1.24
N CYS A 91 10.43 5.41 -0.75
CA CYS A 91 11.04 4.63 0.31
C CYS A 91 10.79 3.14 0.05
N ILE A 92 11.83 2.33 0.21
CA ILE A 92 11.78 0.88 0.08
C ILE A 92 12.27 0.26 1.38
N CYS A 93 11.58 -0.79 1.82
CA CYS A 93 12.04 -1.70 2.86
C CYS A 93 12.15 -3.11 2.27
N LEU A 94 13.38 -3.57 2.06
CA LEU A 94 13.66 -4.91 1.57
C LEU A 94 13.77 -5.87 2.75
N GLY A 95 12.95 -6.92 2.77
CA GLY A 95 13.01 -7.97 3.78
C GLY A 95 13.87 -9.14 3.30
N ARG A 96 14.83 -9.55 4.13
CA ARG A 96 15.77 -10.64 3.85
C ARG A 96 15.92 -11.57 5.02
N TRP A 97 16.33 -12.79 4.70
CA TRP A 97 16.58 -13.83 5.66
C TRP A 97 18.07 -14.13 5.72
N GLU A 98 18.72 -13.72 6.81
CA GLU A 98 20.13 -14.02 7.08
C GLU A 98 20.25 -14.73 8.41
N GLN A 99 20.91 -15.90 8.44
CA GLN A 99 21.09 -16.69 9.67
C GLN A 99 19.79 -16.93 10.45
N GLU A 100 18.71 -17.20 9.71
CA GLU A 100 17.34 -17.37 10.20
C GLU A 100 16.64 -16.07 10.65
N GLU A 101 17.30 -14.91 10.58
CA GLU A 101 16.78 -13.61 11.02
C GLU A 101 16.20 -12.79 9.86
N LEU A 102 15.05 -12.13 10.06
CA LEU A 102 14.60 -11.09 9.14
C LEU A 102 15.39 -9.81 9.36
N GLN A 103 16.24 -9.51 8.40
CA GLN A 103 16.91 -8.24 8.29
C GLN A 103 16.15 -7.37 7.29
N THR A 104 15.99 -6.09 7.66
CA THR A 104 15.40 -5.10 6.76
C THR A 104 16.43 -4.09 6.33
N LEU A 105 16.54 -3.87 5.03
CA LEU A 105 17.32 -2.78 4.45
C LEU A 105 16.37 -1.66 4.02
N TRP A 106 16.57 -0.46 4.55
CA TRP A 106 15.75 0.71 4.24
C TRP A 106 16.50 1.66 3.30
N MET A 107 15.84 1.98 2.21
CA MET A 107 16.37 2.76 1.11
C MET A 107 15.40 3.89 0.77
N GLY A 108 15.92 5.03 0.34
CA GLY A 108 15.13 6.23 0.14
C GLY A 108 15.56 7.06 -1.06
N LYS A 109 14.62 7.91 -1.48
CA LYS A 109 14.81 9.15 -2.24
C LYS A 109 13.88 10.18 -1.61
N ASN A 110 14.43 11.17 -0.93
CA ASN A 110 13.65 12.09 -0.07
C ASN A 110 12.63 11.36 0.86
N PRO A 111 13.04 10.28 1.56
CA PRO A 111 12.10 9.32 2.16
C PRO A 111 11.24 9.90 3.29
N LEU A 112 11.74 10.93 3.99
CA LEU A 112 11.10 11.59 5.13
C LEU A 112 10.44 12.93 4.77
N ARG A 113 10.48 13.34 3.48
CA ARG A 113 9.89 14.61 3.06
C ARG A 113 8.36 14.55 3.19
N LYS A 114 7.80 15.55 3.87
CA LYS A 114 6.35 15.71 4.02
C LYS A 114 5.70 16.09 2.70
N ALA A 115 4.68 15.34 2.31
CA ALA A 115 3.91 15.58 1.11
C ALA A 115 2.49 14.98 1.24
N GLN A 116 1.61 15.35 0.30
CA GLN A 116 0.31 14.72 0.14
C GLN A 116 0.50 13.37 -0.57
N PHE A 117 0.02 12.30 0.08
CA PHE A 117 0.03 10.93 -0.45
C PHE A 117 -1.37 10.42 -0.83
N TRP A 118 -2.32 11.34 -1.02
CA TRP A 118 -3.67 11.07 -1.55
C TRP A 118 -4.32 9.83 -0.89
N SER A 119 -5.02 9.02 -1.70
CA SER A 119 -5.73 7.82 -1.28
C SER A 119 -4.83 6.70 -0.74
N SER A 120 -3.50 6.75 -0.93
CA SER A 120 -2.58 5.75 -0.36
C SER A 120 -2.60 5.76 1.17
N THR A 121 -3.09 6.83 1.80
CA THR A 121 -3.20 6.97 3.25
C THR A 121 -4.49 6.37 3.86
N LYS A 122 -5.47 5.98 3.04
CA LYS A 122 -6.85 5.66 3.49
C LYS A 122 -7.00 4.41 4.33
N ILE A 123 -6.01 3.52 4.32
CA ILE A 123 -6.02 2.32 5.15
C ILE A 123 -5.60 2.59 6.61
N ILE A 124 -4.93 3.72 6.87
CA ILE A 124 -4.44 4.10 8.20
C ILE A 124 -5.58 4.20 9.23
N PRO A 125 -6.68 4.95 9.01
CA PRO A 125 -7.75 5.02 10.00
C PRO A 125 -8.46 3.67 10.20
N VAL A 126 -8.48 2.81 9.17
CA VAL A 126 -9.00 1.44 9.28
C VAL A 126 -8.15 0.59 10.22
N LEU A 127 -6.81 0.65 10.08
CA LEU A 127 -5.88 -0.04 10.97
C LEU A 127 -5.95 0.48 12.41
N ASN A 128 -6.19 1.77 12.59
CA ASN A 128 -6.43 2.35 13.92
C ASN A 128 -7.71 1.77 14.55
N VAL A 129 -8.80 1.61 13.81
CA VAL A 129 -10.01 0.94 14.31
C VAL A 129 -9.72 -0.50 14.74
N LEU A 130 -8.99 -1.29 13.95
CA LEU A 130 -8.55 -2.64 14.35
C LEU A 130 -7.77 -2.61 15.67
N SER A 131 -6.80 -1.68 15.77
CA SER A 131 -5.97 -1.49 16.97
C SER A 131 -6.84 -1.22 18.21
N GLN A 132 -7.81 -0.32 18.10
CA GLN A 132 -8.71 0.03 19.19
C GLN A 132 -9.64 -1.11 19.59
N VAL A 133 -10.31 -1.74 18.63
CA VAL A 133 -11.31 -2.78 18.91
C VAL A 133 -10.65 -4.00 19.51
N ASN A 134 -9.58 -4.51 18.93
CA ASN A 134 -8.92 -5.70 19.44
C ASN A 134 -8.32 -5.48 20.84
N SER A 135 -7.90 -4.25 21.16
CA SER A 135 -7.40 -3.92 22.50
C SER A 135 -8.52 -3.88 23.54
N LYS A 136 -9.71 -3.39 23.18
CA LYS A 136 -10.87 -3.23 24.08
C LYS A 136 -11.75 -4.49 24.15
N PHE A 137 -11.85 -5.23 23.06
CA PHE A 137 -12.75 -6.36 22.83
C PHE A 137 -12.00 -7.54 22.16
N PRO A 138 -10.99 -8.13 22.82
CA PRO A 138 -10.11 -9.15 22.21
C PRO A 138 -10.83 -10.44 21.78
N CYS A 139 -12.03 -10.68 22.29
CA CYS A 139 -12.86 -11.84 21.95
C CYS A 139 -13.84 -11.57 20.80
N SER A 140 -13.90 -10.34 20.27
CA SER A 140 -14.77 -10.01 19.15
C SER A 140 -14.11 -10.43 17.83
N ALA A 141 -14.86 -11.14 16.99
CA ALA A 141 -14.36 -11.69 15.75
C ALA A 141 -14.71 -10.74 14.58
N VAL A 142 -13.70 -10.37 13.77
CA VAL A 142 -13.83 -9.35 12.72
C VAL A 142 -14.88 -9.70 11.67
N GLU A 143 -15.12 -10.99 11.44
CA GLU A 143 -16.16 -11.50 10.54
C GLU A 143 -17.59 -11.13 10.97
N ASN A 144 -17.78 -10.79 12.25
CA ASN A 144 -19.07 -10.37 12.80
C ASN A 144 -19.23 -8.83 12.83
N TRP A 145 -18.21 -8.08 12.39
CA TRP A 145 -18.22 -6.63 12.51
C TRP A 145 -19.06 -5.99 11.40
N GLN A 146 -19.93 -5.09 11.81
CA GLN A 146 -20.75 -4.27 10.93
C GLN A 146 -20.64 -2.81 11.34
N ILE A 147 -20.51 -1.92 10.36
CA ILE A 147 -20.69 -0.48 10.59
C ILE A 147 -22.13 -0.13 10.25
N GLN A 148 -22.78 0.62 11.12
CA GLN A 148 -24.18 1.02 10.98
C GLN A 148 -24.40 2.47 11.41
N ASN A 149 -25.44 3.08 10.86
CA ASN A 149 -25.98 4.34 11.35
C ASN A 149 -27.03 4.04 12.43
N PRO A 150 -26.84 4.50 13.68
CA PRO A 150 -27.84 4.29 14.74
C PRO A 150 -29.17 5.03 14.47
N GLU A 151 -29.17 6.03 13.57
CA GLU A 151 -30.36 6.81 13.19
C GLU A 151 -31.05 6.27 11.93
N ASP A 152 -30.41 5.37 11.19
CA ASP A 152 -30.94 4.77 9.96
C ASP A 152 -30.52 3.29 9.83
N GLU A 153 -31.42 2.38 10.15
CA GLU A 153 -31.18 0.93 10.11
C GLU A 153 -30.92 0.37 8.70
N CYS A 154 -31.21 1.13 7.65
CA CYS A 154 -30.91 0.78 6.26
C CYS A 154 -29.45 1.07 5.90
N MET A 155 -28.79 2.01 6.58
CA MET A 155 -27.39 2.35 6.34
C MET A 155 -26.46 1.48 7.18
N LYS A 156 -26.08 0.32 6.62
CA LYS A 156 -25.12 -0.59 7.25
C LYS A 156 -24.38 -1.45 6.24
N ALA A 157 -23.14 -1.80 6.54
CA ALA A 157 -22.34 -2.72 5.74
C ALA A 157 -21.33 -3.48 6.62
N SER A 158 -20.96 -4.69 6.20
CA SER A 158 -19.95 -5.47 6.91
C SER A 158 -18.58 -4.79 6.79
N PHE A 159 -17.75 -4.97 7.81
CA PHE A 159 -16.43 -4.35 7.87
C PHE A 159 -15.55 -4.71 6.65
N ASP A 160 -15.56 -5.98 6.24
CA ASP A 160 -14.79 -6.48 5.11
C ASP A 160 -15.24 -5.87 3.77
N ALA A 161 -16.55 -5.72 3.55
CA ALA A 161 -17.09 -5.09 2.35
C ALA A 161 -16.67 -3.62 2.23
N ILE A 162 -16.67 -2.88 3.35
CA ILE A 162 -16.22 -1.48 3.37
C ILE A 162 -14.72 -1.38 3.06
N VAL A 163 -13.91 -2.25 3.65
CA VAL A 163 -12.46 -2.30 3.38
C VAL A 163 -12.19 -2.58 1.91
N GLU A 164 -12.92 -3.52 1.33
CA GLU A 164 -12.83 -3.85 -0.09
C GLU A 164 -13.17 -2.64 -0.97
N ASP A 165 -14.25 -1.92 -0.67
CA ASP A 165 -14.71 -0.79 -1.47
C ASP A 165 -13.79 0.45 -1.35
N ILE A 166 -13.14 0.64 -0.18
CA ILE A 166 -12.08 1.65 0.00
C ILE A 166 -10.92 1.43 -0.95
N VAL A 167 -10.59 0.17 -1.25
CA VAL A 167 -9.38 -0.19 -2.00
C VAL A 167 -9.67 -0.41 -3.49
N SER A 168 -10.74 -1.13 -3.81
CA SER A 168 -11.11 -1.51 -5.18
C SER A 168 -11.75 -0.38 -6.00
N TYR A 169 -12.24 0.68 -5.34
CA TYR A 169 -12.95 1.79 -5.98
C TYR A 169 -14.21 1.39 -6.77
N GLU A 170 -14.78 0.21 -6.53
CA GLU A 170 -16.00 -0.24 -7.20
C GLU A 170 -17.24 0.59 -6.82
N LYS A 171 -17.21 1.27 -5.67
CA LYS A 171 -18.30 2.08 -5.11
C LYS A 171 -19.58 1.28 -4.90
N GLN A 172 -19.45 0.05 -4.40
CA GLN A 172 -20.60 -0.81 -4.07
C GLN A 172 -21.40 -0.29 -2.87
N ILE A 173 -20.74 0.44 -1.97
CA ILE A 173 -21.32 1.04 -0.77
C ILE A 173 -21.32 2.56 -0.93
N GLU A 174 -20.13 3.15 -1.08
CA GLU A 174 -19.93 4.60 -1.22
C GLU A 174 -18.49 4.86 -1.74
N SER A 175 -18.17 6.11 -2.06
CA SER A 175 -16.81 6.50 -2.45
C SER A 175 -15.74 6.08 -1.42
N SER A 176 -14.57 5.69 -1.91
CA SER A 176 -13.37 5.42 -1.08
C SER A 176 -13.02 6.60 -0.16
N ASN A 177 -13.28 7.84 -0.57
CA ASN A 177 -13.06 9.04 0.25
C ASN A 177 -14.01 9.08 1.45
N ALA A 178 -15.31 8.94 1.21
CA ALA A 178 -16.35 9.01 2.23
C ALA A 178 -16.28 7.83 3.22
N LEU A 179 -15.97 6.63 2.74
CA LEU A 179 -15.77 5.45 3.60
C LEU A 179 -14.54 5.61 4.51
N SER A 180 -13.42 6.09 3.97
CA SER A 180 -12.22 6.32 4.80
C SER A 180 -12.39 7.52 5.75
N ALA A 181 -13.12 8.56 5.33
CA ALA A 181 -13.48 9.68 6.19
C ALA A 181 -14.39 9.23 7.35
N MET A 182 -15.29 8.28 7.12
CA MET A 182 -16.08 7.64 8.18
C MET A 182 -15.19 6.90 9.19
N PHE A 183 -14.15 6.19 8.76
CA PHE A 183 -13.23 5.57 9.70
C PHE A 183 -12.48 6.58 10.58
N LYS A 184 -12.20 7.79 10.08
CA LYS A 184 -11.65 8.89 10.92
C LYS A 184 -12.62 9.37 11.99
N ARG A 185 -13.90 8.96 11.98
CA ARG A 185 -14.89 9.32 13.02
C ARG A 185 -14.77 8.50 14.30
N PHE A 186 -14.03 7.38 14.30
CA PHE A 186 -13.86 6.53 15.49
C PHE A 186 -12.72 6.95 16.43
N GLU A 187 -12.00 8.04 16.11
CA GLU A 187 -10.96 8.61 16.95
C GLU A 187 -10.82 10.11 16.66
N THR A 188 -10.39 10.89 17.65
CA THR A 188 -10.11 12.32 17.40
C THR A 188 -8.92 12.46 16.45
N ARG A 189 -8.90 13.49 15.60
CA ARG A 189 -7.83 13.70 14.61
C ARG A 189 -6.44 13.75 15.26
N GLU A 190 -6.32 14.46 16.39
CA GLU A 190 -5.09 14.54 17.18
C GLU A 190 -4.62 13.16 17.67
N LYS A 191 -5.52 12.34 18.22
CA LYS A 191 -5.14 11.00 18.71
C LYS A 191 -4.82 10.03 17.57
N LEU A 192 -5.49 10.13 16.44
CA LEU A 192 -5.18 9.33 15.26
C LEU A 192 -3.80 9.68 14.70
N GLU A 193 -3.48 10.96 14.61
CA GLU A 193 -2.14 11.44 14.24
C GLU A 193 -1.09 10.97 15.25
N LYS A 194 -1.35 11.13 16.55
CA LYS A 194 -0.42 10.69 17.60
C LYS A 194 -0.18 9.18 17.54
N TRP A 195 -1.23 8.40 17.27
CA TRP A 195 -1.11 6.96 17.07
C TRP A 195 -0.20 6.65 15.87
N LEU A 196 -0.35 7.35 14.75
CA LEU A 196 0.50 7.19 13.56
C LEU A 196 1.96 7.59 13.84
N GLN A 197 2.19 8.71 14.53
CA GLN A 197 3.53 9.13 14.97
C GLN A 197 4.18 8.09 15.88
N ASN A 198 3.43 7.49 16.80
CA ASN A 198 3.95 6.50 17.74
C ASN A 198 4.32 5.17 17.06
N ILE A 199 3.66 4.77 15.97
CA ILE A 199 4.01 3.53 15.25
C ILE A 199 5.13 3.72 14.23
N THR A 200 5.24 4.91 13.63
CA THR A 200 6.27 5.24 12.62
C THR A 200 7.55 5.82 13.23
N GLY A 201 7.43 6.55 14.33
CA GLY A 201 8.50 7.37 14.90
C GLY A 201 8.70 8.72 14.21
N ASN A 202 7.93 9.02 13.17
CA ASN A 202 7.99 10.31 12.49
C ASN A 202 7.04 11.29 13.15
N TYR A 203 7.55 12.08 14.10
CA TYR A 203 6.76 13.08 14.83
C TYR A 203 6.53 14.37 14.04
N ASP A 204 7.14 14.51 12.86
CA ASP A 204 6.96 15.69 12.02
C ASP A 204 5.74 15.57 11.10
N LEU A 205 5.18 14.36 10.92
CA LEU A 205 4.00 14.12 10.07
C LEU A 205 2.75 14.85 10.57
N GLU A 206 1.84 15.15 9.65
CA GLU A 206 0.52 15.72 9.91
C GLU A 206 -0.56 14.79 9.33
N PHE A 207 -1.54 14.39 10.12
CA PHE A 207 -2.58 13.44 9.70
C PHE A 207 -3.98 13.77 10.26
N GLN A 208 -4.34 15.03 10.18
CA GLN A 208 -5.61 15.57 10.69
C GLN A 208 -6.57 16.01 9.58
N GLY A 209 -6.19 15.88 8.31
CA GLY A 209 -7.02 16.27 7.17
C GLY A 209 -8.10 15.24 6.81
N ASP A 210 -9.07 15.66 6.00
CA ASP A 210 -10.08 14.76 5.42
C ASP A 210 -9.64 14.27 4.03
N TYR A 211 -10.55 13.57 3.33
CA TYR A 211 -10.33 13.06 1.97
C TYR A 211 -11.14 13.81 0.90
N GLY A 212 -11.50 15.06 1.17
CA GLY A 212 -12.25 15.91 0.24
C GLY A 212 -13.75 15.64 0.14
N GLU A 213 -14.27 14.66 0.89
CA GLU A 213 -15.69 14.30 0.94
C GLU A 213 -16.19 14.12 2.37
N SER A 214 -17.50 14.27 2.58
CA SER A 214 -18.14 13.96 3.86
C SER A 214 -18.10 12.45 4.14
N PRO A 215 -17.99 12.04 5.42
CA PRO A 215 -18.16 10.65 5.81
C PRO A 215 -19.47 10.05 5.30
N TRP A 216 -19.45 8.78 4.87
CA TRP A 216 -20.66 8.04 4.49
C TRP A 216 -21.70 8.03 5.61
N ILE A 217 -21.24 7.78 6.84
CA ILE A 217 -22.03 7.92 8.07
C ILE A 217 -21.27 8.89 8.98
N MET A 218 -21.92 9.96 9.42
CA MET A 218 -21.27 10.98 10.26
C MET A 218 -21.03 10.50 11.70
N ASN A 219 -22.01 9.77 12.24
CA ASN A 219 -22.01 9.23 13.60
C ASN A 219 -22.07 7.69 13.58
N PRO A 220 -21.07 7.00 13.01
CA PRO A 220 -21.12 5.55 12.86
C PRO A 220 -21.02 4.84 14.22
N GLU A 221 -21.65 3.67 14.30
CA GLU A 221 -21.35 2.65 15.30
C GLU A 221 -20.72 1.43 14.61
N LEU A 222 -19.65 0.90 15.20
CA LEU A 222 -19.12 -0.41 14.85
C LEU A 222 -19.67 -1.42 15.85
N VAL A 223 -20.33 -2.47 15.36
CA VAL A 223 -21.03 -3.46 16.19
C VAL A 223 -20.54 -4.87 15.90
N ASP A 224 -20.45 -5.70 16.93
CA ASP A 224 -20.37 -7.16 16.80
C ASP A 224 -21.80 -7.71 16.70
N CYS A 225 -22.21 -8.12 15.51
CA CYS A 225 -23.60 -8.54 15.27
C CYS A 225 -23.95 -9.87 15.96
N GLN A 226 -22.97 -10.74 16.21
CA GLN A 226 -23.19 -12.01 16.91
C GLN A 226 -23.41 -11.77 18.41
N ARG A 227 -22.62 -10.88 19.01
CA ARG A 227 -22.69 -10.53 20.43
C ARG A 227 -23.73 -9.44 20.73
N LYS A 228 -24.22 -8.74 19.70
CA LYS A 228 -25.07 -7.54 19.79
C LYS A 228 -24.43 -6.45 20.66
N GLU A 229 -23.13 -6.27 20.51
CA GLU A 229 -22.30 -5.39 21.32
C GLU A 229 -21.77 -4.24 20.47
N VAL A 230 -21.94 -2.99 20.91
CA VAL A 230 -21.33 -1.84 20.25
C VAL A 230 -19.86 -1.77 20.66
N LEU A 231 -18.96 -1.95 19.69
CA LEU A 231 -17.51 -1.99 19.89
C LEU A 231 -16.92 -0.58 19.89
N LEU A 232 -17.32 0.27 18.96
CA LEU A 232 -16.89 1.67 18.90
C LEU A 232 -18.05 2.57 18.47
N LYS A 233 -17.99 3.82 18.89
CA LYS A 233 -18.90 4.90 18.47
C LYS A 233 -18.08 6.06 17.93
N ALA A 234 -18.73 6.88 17.11
CA ALA A 234 -18.17 8.14 16.66
C ALA A 234 -17.72 9.03 17.84
N VAL A 235 -16.62 9.73 17.67
CA VAL A 235 -16.17 10.79 18.57
C VAL A 235 -16.67 12.16 18.10
N SER A 236 -16.60 13.15 18.99
CA SER A 236 -16.84 14.56 18.62
C SER A 236 -15.87 15.01 17.53
N GLU A 237 -16.36 15.83 16.61
CA GLU A 237 -15.50 16.44 15.61
C GLU A 237 -14.50 17.42 16.25
N THR A 238 -13.25 17.35 15.82
CA THR A 238 -12.18 18.29 16.21
C THR A 238 -11.73 19.10 15.01
N ASP A 239 -10.92 20.13 15.25
CA ASP A 239 -10.34 20.95 14.18
C ASP A 239 -9.63 20.10 13.11
N LYS A 240 -9.71 20.57 11.87
CA LYS A 240 -9.14 19.91 10.70
C LYS A 240 -7.75 20.47 10.43
N GLY A 241 -6.83 19.58 10.10
CA GLY A 241 -5.50 19.94 9.59
C GLY A 241 -5.26 19.37 8.20
N GLU A 242 -4.00 19.06 7.90
CA GLU A 242 -3.59 18.48 6.63
C GLU A 242 -3.34 16.95 6.74
N ASN A 243 -3.10 16.30 5.60
CA ASN A 243 -2.61 14.91 5.51
C ASN A 243 -1.23 14.90 4.85
N LEU A 244 -0.21 15.40 5.57
CA LEU A 244 1.17 15.45 5.11
C LEU A 244 2.00 14.33 5.78
N LEU A 245 2.20 13.24 5.04
CA LEU A 245 3.02 12.11 5.46
C LEU A 245 4.31 12.06 4.63
N SER A 246 5.14 11.06 4.89
CA SER A 246 6.32 10.74 4.09
C SER A 246 6.19 9.37 3.40
N ALA A 247 7.04 9.13 2.39
CA ALA A 247 7.09 7.82 1.74
C ALA A 247 7.51 6.73 2.76
N TYR A 248 8.37 7.08 3.71
CA TYR A 248 8.74 6.21 4.83
C TYR A 248 7.52 5.78 5.65
N ASP A 249 6.63 6.70 6.03
CA ASP A 249 5.48 6.39 6.89
C ASP A 249 4.59 5.32 6.24
N LEU A 250 4.31 5.47 4.95
CA LEU A 250 3.51 4.50 4.20
C LEU A 250 4.23 3.18 3.99
N THR A 251 5.52 3.21 3.64
CA THR A 251 6.34 1.99 3.52
C THR A 251 6.37 1.23 4.85
N ARG A 252 6.50 1.95 5.97
CA ARG A 252 6.46 1.40 7.33
C ARG A 252 5.12 0.75 7.66
N ILE A 253 4.00 1.39 7.31
CA ILE A 253 2.66 0.84 7.53
C ILE A 253 2.47 -0.45 6.74
N ILE A 254 2.76 -0.43 5.43
CA ILE A 254 2.50 -1.59 4.58
C ILE A 254 3.45 -2.76 4.88
N SER A 255 4.69 -2.50 5.31
CA SER A 255 5.58 -3.56 5.81
C SER A 255 5.10 -4.15 7.12
N MET A 256 4.54 -3.34 8.03
CA MET A 256 3.92 -3.86 9.26
C MET A 256 2.72 -4.75 8.94
N VAL A 257 1.90 -4.42 7.94
CA VAL A 257 0.79 -5.26 7.48
C VAL A 257 1.30 -6.56 6.85
N GLY A 258 2.23 -6.47 5.89
CA GLY A 258 2.73 -7.61 5.15
C GLY A 258 3.52 -8.61 6.02
N TRP A 259 4.33 -8.12 6.95
CA TRP A 259 5.11 -8.96 7.87
C TRP A 259 4.44 -9.16 9.23
N HIS A 260 3.21 -8.69 9.46
CA HIS A 260 2.57 -8.64 10.79
C HIS A 260 2.73 -9.91 11.61
N TYR A 261 2.42 -11.07 11.01
CA TYR A 261 2.47 -12.36 11.68
C TYR A 261 3.86 -12.72 12.23
N TYR A 262 4.90 -12.20 11.59
CA TYR A 262 6.30 -12.52 11.87
C TYR A 262 7.00 -11.51 12.77
N LEU A 263 6.43 -10.32 12.92
CA LEU A 263 6.97 -9.31 13.81
C LEU A 263 6.76 -9.76 15.27
N ASP A 264 7.76 -9.49 16.11
CA ASP A 264 7.57 -9.58 17.57
C ASP A 264 6.34 -8.75 17.97
N PRO A 265 5.52 -9.19 18.96
CA PRO A 265 4.34 -8.44 19.37
C PRO A 265 4.62 -6.97 19.73
N SER A 266 5.81 -6.63 20.23
CA SER A 266 6.22 -5.25 20.51
C SER A 266 6.51 -4.41 19.25
N LEU A 267 6.66 -5.06 18.10
CA LEU A 267 6.95 -4.46 16.78
C LEU A 267 5.74 -4.47 15.84
N GLN A 268 4.67 -5.19 16.21
CA GLN A 268 3.42 -5.25 15.45
C GLN A 268 2.61 -3.95 15.57
N ILE A 269 1.61 -3.78 14.71
CA ILE A 269 0.62 -2.70 14.90
C ILE A 269 -0.07 -2.94 16.25
N PRO A 270 -0.01 -2.00 17.22
CA PRO A 270 -0.48 -2.24 18.57
C PRO A 270 -1.91 -2.76 18.61
N GLY A 271 -2.15 -3.84 19.37
CA GLY A 271 -3.48 -4.44 19.54
C GLY A 271 -3.98 -5.22 18.33
N VAL A 272 -3.41 -5.09 17.13
CA VAL A 272 -3.87 -5.82 15.94
C VAL A 272 -3.44 -7.28 16.03
N ASN A 273 -4.41 -8.19 15.87
CA ASN A 273 -4.12 -9.63 15.76
C ASN A 273 -4.26 -10.11 14.32
N TRP A 274 -3.67 -11.28 14.03
CA TRP A 274 -3.62 -11.84 12.69
C TRP A 274 -5.01 -12.07 12.06
N ASN A 275 -6.01 -12.51 12.83
CA ASN A 275 -7.34 -12.78 12.30
C ASN A 275 -8.04 -11.49 11.88
N SER A 276 -7.95 -10.44 12.70
CA SER A 276 -8.53 -9.13 12.39
C SER A 276 -7.91 -8.46 11.16
N LEU A 277 -6.66 -8.81 10.81
CA LEU A 277 -5.95 -8.22 9.68
C LEU A 277 -6.31 -8.88 8.33
N LYS A 278 -6.88 -10.09 8.34
CA LYS A 278 -7.21 -10.85 7.11
C LYS A 278 -8.11 -10.07 6.13
N PRO A 279 -9.18 -9.39 6.55
CA PRO A 279 -9.99 -8.58 5.64
C PRO A 279 -9.19 -7.45 4.98
N ILE A 280 -8.28 -6.81 5.73
CA ILE A 280 -7.38 -5.77 5.19
C ILE A 280 -6.43 -6.35 4.14
N ILE A 281 -5.81 -7.50 4.43
CA ILE A 281 -4.91 -8.18 3.50
C ILE A 281 -5.63 -8.53 2.19
N LYS A 282 -6.85 -9.07 2.29
CA LYS A 282 -7.65 -9.39 1.10
C LYS A 282 -8.07 -8.13 0.33
N GLY A 283 -8.53 -7.10 1.03
CA GLY A 283 -8.92 -5.82 0.43
C GLY A 283 -7.77 -5.15 -0.30
N LEU A 284 -6.58 -5.05 0.33
CA LEU A 284 -5.36 -4.53 -0.29
C LEU A 284 -4.91 -5.34 -1.52
N GLY A 285 -5.30 -6.61 -1.62
CA GLY A 285 -5.07 -7.43 -2.81
C GLY A 285 -5.93 -7.04 -4.02
N LYS A 286 -7.01 -6.26 -3.82
CA LYS A 286 -8.00 -5.86 -4.83
C LYS A 286 -7.83 -4.44 -5.36
N ASP A 287 -6.75 -3.73 -5.00
CA ASP A 287 -6.48 -2.37 -5.52
C ASP A 287 -6.36 -2.41 -7.05
N THR A 288 -6.89 -1.37 -7.71
CA THR A 288 -7.02 -1.31 -9.17
C THR A 288 -5.66 -1.12 -9.85
N ALA A 289 -4.71 -0.46 -9.20
CA ALA A 289 -3.37 -0.27 -9.75
C ALA A 289 -2.62 -1.60 -9.76
N ARG A 290 -2.30 -2.11 -10.94
CA ARG A 290 -1.61 -3.39 -11.13
C ARG A 290 -0.15 -3.21 -11.57
N PHE A 291 0.55 -2.19 -11.07
CA PHE A 291 1.96 -1.93 -11.43
C PHE A 291 2.90 -3.10 -11.15
N VAL A 292 2.66 -3.85 -10.07
CA VAL A 292 3.47 -5.04 -9.76
C VAL A 292 3.19 -6.18 -10.74
N ASP A 293 1.94 -6.36 -11.18
CA ASP A 293 1.62 -7.36 -12.22
C ASP A 293 2.34 -7.01 -13.52
N VAL A 294 2.30 -5.72 -13.91
CA VAL A 294 3.00 -5.19 -15.09
C VAL A 294 4.51 -5.41 -14.97
N ALA A 295 5.10 -5.17 -13.80
CA ALA A 295 6.52 -5.44 -13.55
C ALA A 295 6.85 -6.93 -13.72
N LEU A 296 6.06 -7.81 -13.13
CA LEU A 296 6.27 -9.26 -13.22
C LEU A 296 6.11 -9.77 -14.66
N GLU A 297 5.14 -9.26 -15.42
CA GLU A 297 4.97 -9.54 -16.85
C GLU A 297 6.18 -9.07 -17.66
N MET A 298 6.60 -7.81 -17.47
CA MET A 298 7.74 -7.19 -18.17
C MET A 298 9.06 -7.92 -17.93
N LEU A 299 9.23 -8.50 -16.75
CA LEU A 299 10.41 -9.28 -16.37
C LEU A 299 10.30 -10.76 -16.75
N GLY A 300 9.16 -11.22 -17.27
CA GLY A 300 8.91 -12.60 -17.67
C GLY A 300 8.72 -13.56 -16.49
N LEU A 301 8.19 -13.07 -15.38
CA LEU A 301 8.05 -13.76 -14.10
C LEU A 301 6.62 -14.17 -13.78
N GLU A 302 5.64 -13.61 -14.49
CA GLU A 302 4.20 -13.76 -14.24
C GLU A 302 3.77 -15.20 -13.93
N ASN A 303 4.27 -16.16 -14.72
CA ASN A 303 3.95 -17.59 -14.68
C ASN A 303 5.03 -18.44 -14.02
N VAL A 304 6.01 -17.81 -13.37
CA VAL A 304 7.21 -18.46 -12.82
C VAL A 304 7.22 -18.45 -11.29
N ILE A 305 6.84 -17.33 -10.69
CA ILE A 305 6.86 -17.17 -9.24
C ILE A 305 5.82 -18.05 -8.56
N ARG A 306 6.04 -18.34 -7.27
CA ARG A 306 5.09 -19.12 -6.44
C ARG A 306 4.64 -18.33 -5.23
N PHE A 307 3.40 -18.57 -4.81
CA PHE A 307 2.78 -17.96 -3.63
C PHE A 307 2.85 -16.41 -3.65
N PRO A 308 2.42 -15.76 -4.73
CA PRO A 308 2.48 -14.31 -4.83
C PRO A 308 1.52 -13.67 -3.82
N VAL A 309 2.00 -12.61 -3.18
CA VAL A 309 1.21 -11.68 -2.39
C VAL A 309 1.53 -10.28 -2.89
N ILE A 310 0.50 -9.54 -3.28
CA ILE A 310 0.61 -8.14 -3.74
C ILE A 310 -0.46 -7.37 -2.99
N LEU A 311 -0.06 -6.59 -2.00
CA LEU A 311 -0.93 -5.69 -1.25
C LEU A 311 -0.62 -4.28 -1.72
N SER A 312 -1.61 -3.50 -2.16
CA SER A 312 -1.35 -2.14 -2.60
C SER A 312 -2.46 -1.16 -2.27
N LYS A 313 -2.10 0.13 -2.31
CA LYS A 313 -3.05 1.24 -2.31
C LYS A 313 -2.50 2.39 -3.14
N LEU A 314 -3.18 2.70 -4.24
CA LEU A 314 -2.87 3.87 -5.06
C LEU A 314 -3.56 5.14 -4.53
N GLY A 315 -2.99 6.29 -4.89
CA GLY A 315 -3.66 7.60 -4.93
C GLY A 315 -3.25 8.33 -6.21
N HIS A 316 -4.19 9.01 -6.85
CA HIS A 316 -3.92 9.73 -8.09
C HIS A 316 -4.88 10.91 -8.23
N GLY A 317 -4.36 12.02 -8.74
CA GLY A 317 -5.20 13.16 -9.08
C GLY A 317 -4.41 14.45 -9.28
N PRO A 318 -5.02 15.42 -9.99
CA PRO A 318 -4.43 16.73 -10.19
C PRO A 318 -4.54 17.58 -8.92
N SER A 319 -3.54 18.40 -8.65
CA SER A 319 -3.57 19.42 -7.60
C SER A 319 -3.57 20.81 -8.22
N SER A 320 -4.70 21.50 -8.18
CA SER A 320 -4.79 22.90 -8.63
C SER A 320 -3.91 23.83 -7.79
N LEU A 321 -3.68 23.52 -6.51
CA LEU A 321 -2.82 24.31 -5.64
C LEU A 321 -1.34 24.19 -6.03
N ARG A 322 -0.91 22.99 -6.43
CA ARG A 322 0.50 22.70 -6.79
C ARG A 322 0.78 22.77 -8.28
N GLN A 323 -0.27 22.86 -9.11
CA GLN A 323 -0.23 22.79 -10.57
C GLN A 323 0.51 21.53 -11.05
N THR A 324 0.10 20.38 -10.52
CA THR A 324 0.75 19.07 -10.75
C THR A 324 -0.27 17.96 -10.89
N ILE A 325 0.06 16.93 -11.67
CA ILE A 325 -0.56 15.60 -11.61
C ILE A 325 0.34 14.74 -10.73
N GLU A 326 -0.28 13.98 -9.82
CA GLU A 326 0.44 13.21 -8.82
C GLU A 326 -0.09 11.79 -8.77
N THR A 327 0.81 10.82 -8.68
CA THR A 327 0.48 9.41 -8.46
C THR A 327 1.30 8.90 -7.28
N THR A 328 0.62 8.37 -6.28
CA THR A 328 1.23 7.71 -5.13
C THR A 328 0.89 6.24 -5.16
N TYR A 329 1.90 5.40 -4.95
CA TYR A 329 1.73 3.95 -4.96
C TYR A 329 2.45 3.34 -3.78
N MET A 330 1.68 2.81 -2.84
CA MET A 330 2.16 2.04 -1.69
C MET A 330 1.91 0.57 -1.98
N ALA A 331 2.92 -0.28 -1.83
CA ALA A 331 2.79 -1.72 -2.06
C ALA A 331 3.67 -2.56 -1.13
N PHE A 332 3.17 -3.74 -0.79
CA PHE A 332 3.95 -4.86 -0.26
C PHE A 332 3.86 -6.02 -1.23
N VAL A 333 5.02 -6.57 -1.58
CA VAL A 333 5.15 -7.67 -2.52
C VAL A 333 5.93 -8.79 -1.85
N GLN A 334 5.44 -10.01 -1.96
CA GLN A 334 6.14 -11.21 -1.53
C GLN A 334 5.90 -12.36 -2.51
N PHE A 335 6.94 -13.13 -2.80
CA PHE A 335 6.81 -14.37 -3.57
C PHE A 335 8.05 -15.25 -3.43
N VAL A 336 7.94 -16.51 -3.87
CA VAL A 336 9.08 -17.42 -4.03
C VAL A 336 9.56 -17.38 -5.49
N ASP A 337 10.82 -16.96 -5.65
CA ASP A 337 11.57 -16.89 -6.90
C ASP A 337 12.33 -18.21 -7.15
N PRO A 338 11.96 -19.00 -8.17
CA PRO A 338 12.67 -20.23 -8.50
C PRO A 338 13.90 -20.03 -9.40
N LEU A 339 14.17 -18.83 -9.93
CA LEU A 339 15.25 -18.59 -10.89
C LEU A 339 16.63 -19.06 -10.41
N PRO A 340 17.03 -18.88 -9.12
CA PRO A 340 18.35 -19.34 -8.67
C PRO A 340 18.54 -20.86 -8.79
N LYS A 341 17.47 -21.66 -8.90
CA LYS A 341 17.56 -23.11 -9.18
C LYS A 341 18.20 -23.43 -10.52
N ALA A 342 18.07 -22.54 -11.51
CA ALA A 342 18.70 -22.71 -12.82
C ALA A 342 20.24 -22.70 -12.75
N THR A 343 20.81 -22.11 -11.70
CA THR A 343 22.26 -22.04 -11.45
C THR A 343 22.69 -22.91 -10.25
N GLY A 344 21.85 -23.86 -9.82
CA GLY A 344 22.14 -24.78 -8.73
C GLY A 344 21.87 -24.26 -7.31
N ASN A 345 21.30 -23.06 -7.15
CA ASN A 345 20.95 -22.49 -5.86
C ASN A 345 19.50 -22.86 -5.43
N SER A 346 19.16 -22.69 -4.16
CA SER A 346 17.77 -22.84 -3.70
C SER A 346 16.87 -21.73 -4.23
N ALA A 347 15.56 -22.00 -4.34
CA ALA A 347 14.60 -20.93 -4.62
C ALA A 347 14.68 -19.88 -3.50
N LYS A 348 14.61 -18.61 -3.87
CA LYS A 348 14.73 -17.49 -2.93
C LYS A 348 13.35 -16.92 -2.63
N TRP A 349 13.09 -16.63 -1.36
CA TRP A 349 11.96 -15.83 -0.98
C TRP A 349 12.32 -14.35 -1.20
N ARG A 350 11.44 -13.62 -1.88
CA ARG A 350 11.59 -12.19 -2.15
C ARG A 350 10.48 -11.46 -1.43
N SER A 351 10.81 -10.42 -0.66
CA SER A 351 9.81 -9.56 -0.05
C SER A 351 10.26 -8.14 0.07
N ILE A 352 9.39 -7.21 -0.32
CA ILE A 352 9.67 -5.79 -0.38
C ILE A 352 8.40 -5.01 -0.05
N ALA A 353 8.53 -4.00 0.81
CA ALA A 353 7.57 -2.91 0.91
C ALA A 353 8.13 -1.69 0.20
N MET A 354 7.28 -0.94 -0.49
CA MET A 354 7.66 0.26 -1.21
C MET A 354 6.56 1.30 -1.20
N THR A 355 6.96 2.56 -1.23
CA THR A 355 6.08 3.69 -1.52
C THR A 355 6.79 4.60 -2.51
N LEU A 356 6.10 4.99 -3.57
CA LEU A 356 6.56 5.94 -4.57
C LEU A 356 5.55 7.08 -4.67
N ARG A 357 6.05 8.30 -4.84
CA ARG A 357 5.28 9.48 -5.24
C ARG A 357 5.89 10.05 -6.51
N GLY A 358 5.13 9.96 -7.58
CA GLY A 358 5.42 10.57 -8.87
C GLY A 358 4.70 11.92 -9.00
N VAL A 359 5.39 12.91 -9.55
CA VAL A 359 4.86 14.27 -9.74
C VAL A 359 5.29 14.82 -11.10
N ILE A 360 4.33 15.35 -11.84
CA ILE A 360 4.57 16.05 -13.10
C ILE A 360 3.85 17.41 -13.04
N PRO A 361 4.53 18.53 -13.37
CA PRO A 361 3.86 19.82 -13.53
C PRO A 361 2.82 19.76 -14.66
N ILE A 362 1.64 20.28 -14.39
CA ILE A 362 0.57 20.44 -15.39
C ILE A 362 0.69 21.83 -16.00
N GLN A 363 0.70 21.91 -17.33
CA GLN A 363 0.67 23.19 -18.04
C GLN A 363 -0.76 23.72 -18.23
N ASP A 364 -1.71 22.80 -18.44
CA ASP A 364 -3.13 23.10 -18.65
C ASP A 364 -4.00 22.20 -17.76
N MET A 365 -4.64 22.79 -16.75
CA MET A 365 -5.51 22.06 -15.82
C MET A 365 -6.82 21.57 -16.45
N GLU A 366 -7.18 22.06 -17.65
CA GLU A 366 -8.33 21.58 -18.40
C GLU A 366 -7.99 20.37 -19.28
N ASN A 367 -6.72 20.18 -19.64
CA ASN A 367 -6.24 19.07 -20.46
C ASN A 367 -4.84 18.63 -20.03
N PHE A 368 -4.79 17.54 -19.26
CA PHE A 368 -3.56 16.95 -18.70
C PHE A 368 -3.48 15.44 -18.97
N ASP A 369 -4.06 14.99 -20.09
CA ASP A 369 -4.06 13.59 -20.52
C ASP A 369 -2.64 13.07 -20.72
N ASP A 370 -1.80 13.82 -21.44
CA ASP A 370 -0.42 13.46 -21.74
C ASP A 370 0.41 13.32 -20.45
N GLU A 371 0.28 14.25 -19.50
CA GLU A 371 0.96 14.18 -18.21
C GLU A 371 0.49 12.97 -17.40
N SER A 372 -0.81 12.65 -17.41
CA SER A 372 -1.37 11.51 -16.67
C SER A 372 -0.88 10.17 -17.24
N ILE A 373 -0.97 10.00 -18.56
CA ILE A 373 -0.47 8.83 -19.29
C ILE A 373 1.02 8.63 -19.05
N ARG A 374 1.79 9.72 -19.13
CA ARG A 374 3.24 9.70 -18.89
C ARG A 374 3.56 9.31 -17.46
N LEU A 375 2.80 9.80 -16.47
CA LEU A 375 2.99 9.46 -15.08
C LEU A 375 2.69 7.99 -14.80
N ASP A 376 1.61 7.46 -15.39
CA ASP A 376 1.22 6.07 -15.17
C ASP A 376 2.28 5.10 -15.70
N ALA A 377 2.70 5.31 -16.96
CA ALA A 377 3.80 4.57 -17.55
C ALA A 377 5.12 4.74 -16.77
N ARG A 378 5.37 5.92 -16.19
CA ARG A 378 6.54 6.17 -15.37
C ARG A 378 6.51 5.32 -14.10
N ILE A 379 5.42 5.36 -13.33
CA ILE A 379 5.30 4.57 -12.10
C ILE A 379 5.46 3.08 -12.41
N ALA A 380 4.82 2.58 -13.47
CA ALA A 380 4.97 1.20 -13.93
C ALA A 380 6.44 0.84 -14.25
N ALA A 381 7.16 1.73 -14.94
CA ALA A 381 8.56 1.53 -15.30
C ALA A 381 9.48 1.50 -14.07
N GLU A 382 9.27 2.40 -13.11
CA GLU A 382 10.09 2.47 -11.91
C GLU A 382 9.81 1.30 -10.94
N VAL A 383 8.55 0.86 -10.81
CA VAL A 383 8.20 -0.39 -10.10
C VAL A 383 8.86 -1.60 -10.78
N THR A 384 8.88 -1.63 -12.12
CA THR A 384 9.59 -2.68 -12.88
C THR A 384 11.08 -2.71 -12.55
N GLU A 385 11.74 -1.55 -12.52
CA GLU A 385 13.16 -1.44 -12.17
C GLU A 385 13.44 -1.87 -10.73
N ILE A 386 12.59 -1.48 -9.78
CA ILE A 386 12.70 -1.92 -8.38
C ILE A 386 12.62 -3.45 -8.29
N ILE A 387 11.60 -4.07 -8.88
CA ILE A 387 11.42 -5.52 -8.83
C ILE A 387 12.57 -6.24 -9.57
N ARG A 388 13.07 -5.68 -10.68
CA ARG A 388 14.25 -6.21 -11.38
C ARG A 388 15.44 -6.28 -10.43
N ARG A 389 15.76 -5.18 -9.73
CA ARG A 389 16.91 -5.11 -8.80
C ARG A 389 16.72 -5.99 -7.57
N VAL A 390 15.49 -6.20 -7.09
CA VAL A 390 15.20 -7.18 -6.02
C VAL A 390 15.57 -8.61 -6.44
N ILE A 391 15.31 -8.94 -7.71
CA ILE A 391 15.52 -10.29 -8.24
C ILE A 391 16.97 -10.51 -8.64
N THR A 392 17.61 -9.48 -9.22
CA THR A 392 19.04 -9.52 -9.57
C THR A 392 19.97 -9.23 -8.39
N GLU A 393 19.41 -8.91 -7.21
CA GLU A 393 20.17 -8.61 -5.98
C GLU A 393 21.04 -7.34 -6.07
N GLU A 394 20.80 -6.50 -7.07
CA GLU A 394 21.50 -5.22 -7.24
C GLU A 394 21.18 -4.18 -6.17
N LEU A 395 20.09 -4.34 -5.40
CA LEU A 395 19.83 -3.46 -4.24
C LEU A 395 20.76 -3.75 -3.06
N ASP A 396 21.49 -4.86 -3.10
CA ASP A 396 22.29 -5.36 -1.97
C ASP A 396 23.68 -4.77 -2.00
N GLU A 397 24.15 -4.44 -3.20
CA GLU A 397 25.47 -3.88 -3.48
C GLU A 397 25.52 -2.36 -3.20
N VAL A 398 24.40 -1.76 -2.80
CA VAL A 398 24.25 -0.32 -2.50
C VAL A 398 24.56 0.00 -1.02
N VAL A 399 24.98 -0.99 -0.23
CA VAL A 399 25.37 -0.86 1.19
C VAL A 399 26.85 -0.54 1.36
#